data_AF-A0A7X5HXJ8-F1
#
_entry.id   AF-A0A7X5HXJ8-F1
#
_cell.length_a   1.000
_cell.length_b   1.000
_cell.length_c   1.000
_cell.angle_alpha   90.00
_cell.angle_beta   90.00
_cell.angle_gamma   90.00
#
_symmetry.space_group_name_H-M   'P 1'
#
loop_
_entity.id
_entity.type
_entity.pdbx_description
1 polymer ?
#
loop_
_entity_poly.entity_id
_entity_poly.type
_entity_poly.pdbx_seq_one_letter_code
_entity_poly.pdbx_strand_id
1 'polypeptide(L)'
;MAYVPYGYTITDGVVTVDERAADQVSDFFEKYISGLSLAVAGEQAGIEKTHSSMGRILKNVNYLGNDVYPAIIDKETFDKAEEVRSKRAKDLGRIAELAAFSSPPPIERFKVRKSEGKLPDDPVARAEYLYSLIESEV
;
A
#
# COMPACT_ATOMS: atom_id res chain seq x y z
N MET A 1 -1.82 -11.44 20.04
CA MET A 1 -2.98 -10.67 20.50
C MET A 1 -3.87 -10.42 19.29
N ALA A 2 -5.14 -10.82 19.33
CA ALA A 2 -6.06 -10.51 18.24
C ALA A 2 -6.27 -8.98 18.18
N TYR A 3 -6.27 -8.42 16.97
CA TYR A 3 -6.49 -7.00 16.78
C TYR A 3 -8.00 -6.69 16.86
N VAL A 4 -8.38 -5.82 17.78
CA VAL A 4 -9.75 -5.29 17.90
C VAL A 4 -9.76 -3.88 17.28
N PRO A 5 -10.66 -3.58 16.34
CA PRO A 5 -10.80 -2.23 15.80
C PRO A 5 -11.13 -1.21 16.88
N TYR A 6 -10.67 0.03 16.69
CA TYR A 6 -10.96 1.13 17.63
C TYR A 6 -12.47 1.40 17.70
N GLY A 7 -13.02 1.74 18.86
CA GLY A 7 -14.49 1.86 19.01
C GLY A 7 -15.19 0.58 19.47
N TYR A 8 -14.45 -0.53 19.57
CA TYR A 8 -14.97 -1.78 20.12
C TYR A 8 -14.12 -2.28 21.29
N THR A 9 -14.77 -2.97 22.21
CA THR A 9 -14.14 -3.71 23.30
C THR A 9 -14.70 -5.13 23.34
N ILE A 10 -13.97 -6.05 23.97
CA ILE A 10 -14.46 -7.42 24.18
C ILE A 10 -14.89 -7.53 25.64
N THR A 11 -16.18 -7.76 25.85
CA THR A 11 -16.76 -7.98 27.18
C THR A 11 -17.38 -9.39 27.18
N ASP A 12 -16.94 -10.25 28.11
CA ASP A 12 -17.43 -11.64 28.25
C ASP A 12 -17.37 -12.48 26.96
N GLY A 13 -16.35 -12.24 26.13
CA GLY A 13 -16.14 -12.97 24.87
C GLY A 13 -17.00 -12.48 23.70
N VAL A 14 -17.82 -11.44 23.91
CA VAL A 14 -18.63 -10.78 22.88
C VAL A 14 -18.03 -9.41 22.58
N VAL A 15 -18.04 -9.02 21.30
CA VAL A 15 -17.61 -7.68 20.89
C VAL A 15 -18.74 -6.71 21.18
N THR A 16 -18.45 -5.72 22.02
CA THR A 16 -19.38 -4.64 22.38
C THR A 16 -18.82 -3.30 21.92
N VAL A 17 -19.72 -2.35 21.62
CA VAL A 17 -19.33 -0.98 21.26
C VAL A 17 -18.87 -0.25 22.51
N ASP A 18 -17.72 0.42 22.45
CA ASP A 18 -17.33 1.42 23.44
C ASP A 18 -17.91 2.76 22.97
N GLU A 19 -18.99 3.20 23.60
CA GLU A 19 -19.74 4.41 23.20
C GLU A 19 -18.84 5.62 22.99
N ARG A 20 -17.88 5.85 23.90
CA ARG A 20 -16.98 7.01 23.80
C ARG A 20 -16.09 6.90 22.57
N ALA A 21 -15.47 5.75 22.37
CA ALA A 21 -14.58 5.55 21.23
C ALA A 21 -15.35 5.46 19.91
N ALA A 22 -16.60 4.98 19.93
CA ALA A 22 -17.49 4.95 18.78
C ALA A 22 -17.93 6.35 18.34
N ASP A 23 -18.30 7.22 19.29
CA ASP A 23 -18.62 8.62 19.02
C ASP A 23 -17.42 9.34 18.38
N GLN A 24 -16.21 9.08 18.87
CA GLN A 24 -14.98 9.63 18.27
C GLN A 24 -14.77 9.12 16.84
N VAL A 25 -15.11 7.87 16.53
CA VAL A 25 -15.02 7.34 15.16
C VAL A 25 -16.03 8.06 14.26
N SER A 26 -17.28 8.22 14.69
CA SER A 26 -18.31 8.94 13.93
C SER A 26 -17.90 10.38 13.64
N ASP A 27 -17.48 11.12 14.67
CA ASP A 27 -17.01 12.50 14.54
C ASP A 27 -15.74 12.60 13.66
N PHE A 28 -14.83 11.61 13.75
CA PHE A 28 -13.67 11.53 12.87
C PHE A 28 -14.03 11.36 11.39
N PHE A 29 -15.03 10.52 11.08
CA PHE A 29 -15.52 10.36 9.70
C PHE A 29 -16.12 11.66 9.17
N GLU A 30 -16.99 12.32 9.94
CA GLU A 30 -17.60 13.60 9.56
C GLU A 30 -16.55 14.69 9.31
N LYS A 31 -15.59 14.84 10.23
CA LYS A 31 -14.46 15.77 10.12
C LYS A 31 -13.57 15.48 8.92
N TYR A 32 -13.32 14.21 8.62
CA TYR A 32 -12.53 13.85 7.45
C TYR A 32 -13.26 14.19 6.14
N ILE A 33 -14.56 13.87 6.07
CA ILE A 33 -15.44 14.17 4.91
C ILE A 33 -15.54 15.67 4.67
N SER A 34 -15.56 16.49 5.72
CA SER A 34 -15.64 17.95 5.60
C SER A 34 -14.40 18.60 4.94
N GLY A 35 -13.31 17.84 4.75
CA GLY A 35 -12.11 18.32 4.06
C GLY A 35 -10.85 18.32 4.91
N LEU A 36 -10.94 17.96 6.20
CA LEU A 36 -9.77 17.97 7.08
C LEU A 36 -8.78 16.84 6.73
N SER A 37 -7.51 17.08 7.04
CA SER A 37 -6.46 16.05 6.92
C SER A 37 -6.67 14.94 7.96
N LEU A 38 -6.08 13.76 7.74
CA LEU A 38 -6.20 12.64 8.69
C LEU A 38 -5.76 13.03 10.10
N ALA A 39 -4.63 13.74 10.22
CA ALA A 39 -4.09 14.15 11.51
C ALA A 39 -5.02 15.15 12.22
N VAL A 40 -5.48 16.18 11.50
CA VAL A 40 -6.33 17.24 12.08
C VAL A 40 -7.71 16.70 12.45
N ALA A 41 -8.30 15.85 11.59
CA ALA A 41 -9.58 15.22 11.89
C ALA A 41 -9.49 14.33 13.14
N GLY A 42 -8.41 13.54 13.27
CA GLY A 42 -8.22 12.67 14.43
C GLY A 42 -7.97 13.45 15.72
N GLU A 43 -7.14 14.49 15.66
CA GLU A 43 -6.90 15.39 16.80
C GLU A 43 -8.19 16.05 17.26
N GLN A 44 -8.98 16.60 16.34
CA GLN A 44 -10.26 17.24 16.67
C GLN A 44 -11.30 16.24 17.17
N ALA A 45 -11.25 14.98 16.74
CA ALA A 45 -12.10 13.90 17.25
C ALA A 45 -11.57 13.30 18.58
N GLY A 46 -10.45 13.80 19.11
CA GLY A 46 -9.85 13.29 20.35
C GLY A 46 -9.22 11.89 20.20
N ILE A 47 -8.88 11.47 18.98
CA ILE A 47 -8.23 10.19 18.71
C ILE A 47 -6.72 10.36 18.80
N GLU A 48 -6.15 10.00 19.95
CA GLU A 48 -4.70 9.99 20.17
C GLU A 48 -4.05 8.73 19.56
N LYS A 49 -4.04 8.63 18.22
CA LYS A 49 -3.44 7.51 17.48
C LYS A 49 -2.53 8.00 16.35
N THR A 50 -1.69 7.08 15.87
CA THR A 50 -0.79 7.38 14.74
C THR A 50 -1.56 7.62 13.45
N HIS A 51 -0.93 8.34 12.51
CA HIS A 51 -1.48 8.56 11.16
C HIS A 51 -1.87 7.25 10.45
N SER A 52 -1.06 6.20 10.61
CA SER A 52 -1.34 4.88 10.05
C SER A 52 -2.57 4.22 10.66
N SER A 53 -2.78 4.40 11.97
CA SER A 53 -3.97 3.90 12.68
C SER A 53 -5.24 4.62 12.21
N MET A 54 -5.20 5.95 12.09
CA MET A 54 -6.31 6.74 11.55
C MET A 54 -6.66 6.32 10.11
N GLY A 55 -5.63 6.08 9.29
CA GLY A 55 -5.82 5.55 7.94
C GLY A 55 -6.43 4.16 7.89
N ARG A 56 -6.22 3.31 8.92
CA ARG A 56 -6.88 2.00 9.06
C ARG A 56 -8.33 2.14 9.51
N ILE A 57 -8.64 3.10 10.38
CA ILE A 57 -10.02 3.36 10.86
C ILE A 57 -10.93 3.66 9.66
N LEU A 58 -10.54 4.58 8.77
CA LEU A 58 -11.35 4.93 7.59
C LEU A 58 -11.60 3.77 6.63
N LYS A 59 -10.69 2.79 6.54
CA LYS A 59 -10.79 1.67 5.60
C LYS A 59 -11.50 0.46 6.18
N ASN A 60 -11.80 0.47 7.47
CA ASN A 60 -12.25 -0.74 8.13
C ASN A 60 -13.75 -0.95 7.92
N VAL A 61 -14.08 -1.92 7.08
CA VAL A 61 -15.47 -2.30 6.77
C VAL A 61 -16.25 -2.80 7.99
N ASN A 62 -15.57 -3.22 9.06
CA ASN A 62 -16.24 -3.67 10.28
C ASN A 62 -17.06 -2.56 10.96
N TYR A 63 -16.85 -1.28 10.63
CA TYR A 63 -17.67 -0.18 11.13
C TYR A 63 -19.08 -0.13 10.53
N LEU A 64 -19.30 -0.78 9.38
CA LEU A 64 -20.63 -0.92 8.76
C LEU A 64 -21.52 -1.93 9.47
N GLY A 65 -20.94 -2.69 10.40
CA GLY A 65 -21.57 -3.81 11.08
C GLY A 65 -21.47 -5.13 10.32
N ASN A 66 -21.34 -6.22 11.07
CA ASN A 66 -21.43 -7.61 10.60
C ASN A 66 -21.94 -8.50 11.75
N ASP A 67 -21.90 -9.83 11.58
CA ASP A 67 -22.39 -10.78 12.58
C ASP A 67 -21.66 -10.70 13.93
N VAL A 68 -20.47 -10.10 13.97
CA VAL A 68 -19.59 -10.01 15.15
C VAL A 68 -19.48 -8.58 15.66
N TYR A 69 -19.40 -7.60 14.78
CA TYR A 69 -19.20 -6.18 15.11
C TYR A 69 -20.51 -5.42 14.90
N PRO A 70 -21.06 -4.77 15.94
CA PRO A 70 -22.20 -3.87 15.75
C PRO A 70 -21.85 -2.68 14.85
N ALA A 71 -22.79 -2.15 14.07
CA ALA A 71 -22.53 -1.00 13.21
C ALA A 71 -22.29 0.28 14.04
N ILE A 72 -21.24 1.04 13.69
CA ILE A 72 -20.94 2.37 14.24
C ILE A 72 -21.20 3.45 13.19
N ILE A 73 -20.90 3.16 11.91
CA ILE A 73 -20.99 4.10 10.79
C ILE A 73 -21.97 3.56 9.76
N ASP A 74 -22.78 4.44 9.18
CA ASP A 74 -23.65 4.11 8.07
C ASP A 74 -22.88 3.96 6.75
N LYS A 75 -23.45 3.18 5.83
CA LYS A 75 -22.80 2.92 4.55
C LYS A 75 -22.58 4.18 3.71
N GLU A 76 -23.49 5.14 3.78
CA GLU A 76 -23.39 6.37 2.99
C GLU A 76 -22.20 7.23 3.44
N THR A 77 -22.01 7.39 4.75
CA THR A 77 -20.86 8.10 5.33
C THR A 77 -19.54 7.40 5.01
N PHE A 78 -19.51 6.06 5.08
CA PHE A 78 -18.31 5.30 4.71
C PHE A 78 -17.93 5.48 3.25
N ASP A 79 -18.90 5.35 2.34
CA ASP A 79 -18.70 5.48 0.90
C ASP A 79 -18.24 6.92 0.54
N LYS A 80 -18.82 7.95 1.17
CA LYS A 80 -18.37 9.35 1.02
C LYS A 80 -16.93 9.55 1.46
N ALA A 81 -16.52 8.94 2.58
CA ALA A 81 -15.14 9.05 3.06
C ALA A 81 -14.13 8.41 2.09
N GLU A 82 -14.48 7.25 1.51
CA GLU A 82 -13.66 6.61 0.47
C GLU A 82 -13.63 7.42 -0.83
N GLU A 83 -14.72 8.08 -1.22
CA GLU A 83 -14.75 8.98 -2.38
C GLU A 83 -13.78 10.16 -2.18
N VAL A 84 -13.86 10.85 -1.02
CA VAL A 84 -12.96 11.95 -0.65
C VAL A 84 -11.50 11.46 -0.67
N ARG A 85 -11.25 10.27 -0.14
CA ARG A 85 -9.92 9.65 -0.13
C ARG A 85 -9.41 9.39 -1.55
N SER A 86 -10.23 8.80 -2.41
CA SER A 86 -9.91 8.50 -3.81
C SER A 86 -9.61 9.79 -4.58
N LYS A 87 -10.47 10.81 -4.42
CA LYS A 87 -10.28 12.14 -5.02
C LYS A 87 -8.94 12.75 -4.60
N ARG A 88 -8.63 12.78 -3.29
CA ARG A 88 -7.34 13.29 -2.80
C ARG A 88 -6.14 12.50 -3.33
N ALA A 89 -6.27 11.18 -3.49
CA ALA A 89 -5.20 10.36 -4.06
C ALA A 89 -4.97 10.69 -5.55
N LYS A 90 -6.03 10.99 -6.30
CA LYS A 90 -5.93 11.48 -7.70
C LYS A 90 -5.29 12.86 -7.75
N ASP A 91 -5.77 13.80 -6.92
CA ASP A 91 -5.28 15.18 -6.89
C ASP A 91 -3.78 15.26 -6.52
N LEU A 92 -3.32 14.36 -5.64
CA LEU A 92 -1.91 14.26 -5.24
C LEU A 92 -1.04 13.45 -6.22
N GLY A 93 -1.60 12.99 -7.35
CA GLY A 93 -0.88 12.18 -8.33
C GLY A 93 -0.42 10.82 -7.80
N ARG A 94 -1.02 10.33 -6.70
CA ARG A 94 -0.66 9.05 -6.06
C ARG A 94 -1.30 7.85 -6.75
N ILE A 95 -2.31 8.09 -7.57
CA ILE A 95 -2.83 7.11 -8.52
C ILE A 95 -2.07 7.35 -9.82
N ALA A 96 -0.86 6.81 -9.89
CA ALA A 96 -0.15 6.67 -11.15
C ALA A 96 -0.72 5.42 -11.83
N GLU A 97 -1.34 5.56 -12.99
CA GLU A 97 -1.36 4.44 -13.94
C GLU A 97 0.11 4.15 -14.24
N LEU A 98 0.61 3.06 -13.66
CA LEU A 98 1.93 2.56 -14.01
C LEU A 98 1.86 2.21 -15.49
N ALA A 99 2.39 3.10 -16.34
CA ALA A 99 2.64 2.76 -17.73
C ALA A 99 3.33 1.40 -17.74
N ALA A 100 2.82 0.46 -18.53
CA ALA A 100 3.40 -0.87 -18.63
C ALA A 100 4.91 -0.69 -18.85
N PHE A 101 5.70 -1.19 -17.90
CA PHE A 101 7.15 -1.05 -17.94
C PHE A 101 7.63 -1.86 -19.15
N SER A 102 7.76 -1.21 -20.30
CA SER A 102 8.27 -1.82 -21.52
C SER A 102 9.79 -1.84 -21.43
N SER A 103 10.34 -2.72 -20.59
CA SER A 103 11.74 -3.10 -20.77
C SER A 103 11.87 -3.82 -22.10
N PRO A 104 12.92 -3.56 -22.91
CA PRO A 104 13.23 -4.45 -24.02
C PRO A 104 13.34 -5.89 -23.49
N PRO A 105 12.93 -6.90 -24.29
CA PRO A 105 13.06 -8.28 -23.88
C PRO A 105 14.52 -8.60 -23.54
N PRO A 106 14.79 -9.48 -22.57
CA PRO A 106 16.15 -9.89 -22.27
C PRO A 106 16.79 -10.52 -23.52
N ILE A 107 18.08 -10.28 -23.72
CA ILE A 107 18.84 -10.97 -24.77
C ILE A 107 19.04 -12.42 -24.30
N GLU A 108 18.42 -13.37 -24.99
CA GLU A 108 18.45 -14.79 -24.63
C GLU A 108 19.50 -15.60 -25.40
N ARG A 109 20.08 -15.02 -26.46
CA ARG A 109 20.98 -15.73 -27.38
C ARG A 109 22.29 -14.98 -27.54
N PHE A 110 23.37 -15.74 -27.45
CA PHE A 110 24.74 -15.26 -27.57
C PHE A 110 25.52 -16.23 -28.45
N LYS A 111 26.45 -15.69 -29.23
CA LYS A 111 27.41 -16.45 -30.02
C LYS A 111 28.82 -15.99 -29.72
N VAL A 112 29.77 -16.90 -29.93
CA VAL A 112 31.20 -16.60 -29.73
C VAL A 112 31.85 -16.47 -31.10
N ARG A 113 32.51 -15.33 -31.35
CA ARG A 113 33.32 -15.15 -32.55
C ARG A 113 34.50 -16.13 -32.54
N LYS A 114 34.91 -16.59 -33.72
CA LYS A 114 36.10 -17.41 -33.86
C LYS A 114 37.35 -16.65 -33.37
N SER A 115 38.13 -17.27 -32.49
CA SER A 115 39.40 -16.69 -32.03
C SER A 115 40.41 -16.62 -33.17
N GLU A 116 41.14 -15.52 -33.26
CA GLU A 116 42.21 -15.33 -34.23
C GLU A 116 43.58 -15.50 -33.57
N GLY A 117 44.44 -16.34 -34.16
CA GLY A 117 45.83 -16.51 -33.69
C GLY A 117 46.01 -17.41 -32.46
N LYS A 118 47.20 -17.34 -31.86
CA LYS A 118 47.56 -18.12 -30.67
C LYS A 118 46.97 -17.46 -29.42
N LEU A 119 46.33 -18.27 -28.58
CA LEU A 119 45.79 -17.82 -27.30
C LEU A 119 46.92 -17.39 -26.33
N PRO A 120 46.68 -16.39 -25.47
CA PRO A 120 47.60 -16.03 -24.40
C PRO A 120 47.96 -17.24 -23.53
N ASP A 121 49.23 -17.33 -23.11
CA ASP A 121 49.70 -18.41 -22.23
C ASP A 121 49.22 -18.20 -20.78
N ASP A 122 49.03 -16.94 -20.36
CA ASP A 122 48.46 -16.59 -19.07
C ASP A 122 46.95 -16.95 -18.99
N PRO A 123 46.50 -17.68 -17.94
CA PRO A 123 45.11 -18.11 -17.81
C PRO A 123 44.09 -16.97 -17.69
N VAL A 124 44.45 -15.87 -17.02
CA VAL A 124 43.54 -14.74 -16.80
C VAL A 124 43.37 -13.97 -18.11
N ALA A 125 44.48 -13.64 -18.78
CA ALA A 125 44.47 -12.96 -20.08
C ALA A 125 43.75 -13.80 -21.16
N ARG A 126 43.87 -15.13 -21.10
CA ARG A 126 43.15 -16.03 -22.01
C ARG A 126 41.64 -15.99 -21.77
N ALA A 127 41.20 -16.00 -20.51
CA ALA A 127 39.78 -15.93 -20.18
C ALA A 127 39.17 -14.58 -20.59
N GLU A 128 39.88 -13.47 -20.32
CA GLU A 128 39.47 -12.12 -20.73
C GLU A 128 39.29 -12.03 -22.25
N TYR A 129 40.28 -12.52 -23.01
CA TYR A 129 40.20 -12.57 -24.47
C TYR A 129 39.01 -13.40 -24.96
N LEU A 130 38.80 -14.60 -24.44
CA LEU A 130 37.68 -15.46 -24.86
C LEU A 130 36.30 -14.87 -24.53
N TYR A 131 36.15 -14.21 -23.38
CA TYR A 131 34.89 -13.55 -23.02
C TYR A 131 34.62 -12.31 -23.88
N SER A 132 35.66 -11.60 -24.32
CA SER A 132 35.51 -10.47 -25.26
C SER A 132 34.94 -10.88 -26.63
N LEU A 133 34.96 -12.18 -26.97
CA LEU A 133 34.44 -12.70 -28.23
C LEU A 133 32.94 -13.03 -28.18
N ILE A 134 32.30 -12.96 -27.01
CA ILE A 134 30.87 -13.19 -26.84
C ILE A 134 30.11 -11.97 -27.37
N GLU A 135 29.26 -12.17 -28.37
CA GLU A 135 28.36 -11.14 -28.90
C GLU A 135 26.90 -11.62 -28.84
N SER A 136 25.98 -10.69 -28.59
CA SER A 136 24.54 -10.97 -28.58
C SER A 136 24.02 -11.25 -29.99
N GLU A 137 23.20 -12.29 -30.15
CA GLU A 137 22.39 -12.48 -31.35
C GLU A 137 21.16 -11.58 -31.22
N VAL A 138 21.19 -10.42 -31.89
CA VAL A 138 20.03 -9.54 -32.06
C VAL A 138 19.20 -10.01 -33.24
#